data_AF-A0AAW2KSR8-F1
#
_entry.id   AF-A0AAW2KSR8-F1
#
_cell.length_a   1.000
_cell.length_b   1.000
_cell.length_c   1.000
_cell.angle_alpha   90.00
_cell.angle_beta   90.00
_cell.angle_gamma   90.00
#
_symmetry.space_group_name_H-M   'P 1'
#
loop_
_entity.id
_entity.type
_entity.pdbx_description
1 polymer ?
#
loop_
_entity_poly.entity_id
_entity_poly.type
_entity_poly.pdbx_seq_one_letter_code
_entity_poly.pdbx_strand_id
1 'polypeptide(L)'
;MVSTEGLVPITRAFLASYYDKYPFPPLSIDVSRLSDRIYIMATDLLKDSPPTQGESLLVEEAERQPPHKVDENMWKNREQIEEILFMLEVPNWPRALQQQSTAEDAELASVLERLREKFNSTLKTLEYFQARNSEFVFNTVMTYMPQDFRGSIIRQQRERSERNKQAEVDALISSGGSIRDKYALLWKQQMERRRQLAELGSATGVYKTLMKYLVGVPEVCIN
;
A
#
# COMPACT_ATOMS: atom_id res chain seq x y z
N MET A 1 -39.63 0.24 -17.40
CA MET A 1 -38.83 0.85 -16.31
C MET A 1 -38.83 -0.11 -15.15
N VAL A 2 -37.67 -0.53 -14.63
CA VAL A 2 -37.60 -1.40 -13.44
C VAL A 2 -37.99 -0.52 -12.24
N SER A 3 -39.00 -0.93 -11.46
CA SER A 3 -39.44 -0.17 -10.29
C SER A 3 -38.31 -0.09 -9.26
N THR A 4 -37.97 1.12 -8.84
CA THR A 4 -36.99 1.40 -7.78
C THR A 4 -37.65 1.50 -6.40
N GLU A 5 -38.94 1.18 -6.30
CA GLU A 5 -39.65 1.15 -5.01
C GLU A 5 -38.99 0.13 -4.06
N GLY A 6 -38.56 0.62 -2.90
CA GLY A 6 -37.91 -0.20 -1.85
C GLY A 6 -36.38 -0.28 -1.94
N LEU A 7 -35.75 0.24 -3.00
CA LEU A 7 -34.29 0.32 -3.06
C LEU A 7 -33.79 1.53 -2.28
N VAL A 8 -33.13 1.26 -1.15
CA VAL A 8 -32.44 2.30 -0.37
C VAL A 8 -31.15 2.67 -1.10
N PRO A 9 -30.89 3.96 -1.41
CA PRO A 9 -29.63 4.36 -2.03
C PRO A 9 -28.46 4.00 -1.12
N ILE A 10 -27.42 3.38 -1.69
CA ILE A 10 -26.16 3.13 -0.99
C ILE A 10 -25.48 4.48 -0.77
N THR A 11 -25.72 5.08 0.40
CA THR A 11 -25.09 6.35 0.80
C THR A 11 -23.76 6.09 1.52
N ARG A 12 -22.89 7.11 1.56
CA ARG A 12 -21.66 7.05 2.36
C ARG A 12 -21.95 6.78 3.84
N ALA A 13 -23.03 7.37 4.37
CA ALA A 13 -23.47 7.14 5.75
C ALA A 13 -23.92 5.69 5.97
N PHE A 14 -24.68 5.12 5.03
CA PHE A 14 -25.08 3.71 5.09
C PHE A 14 -23.86 2.77 5.11
N LEU A 15 -22.88 2.99 4.21
CA LEU A 15 -21.65 2.20 4.22
C LEU A 15 -20.81 2.41 5.48
N ALA A 16 -20.75 3.64 6.01
CA ALA A 16 -20.02 3.95 7.23
C ALA A 16 -20.60 3.23 8.46
N SER A 17 -21.94 3.07 8.52
CA SER A 17 -22.62 2.41 9.65
C SER A 17 -22.21 0.95 9.86
N TYR A 18 -21.66 0.30 8.84
CA TYR A 18 -21.07 -1.04 8.99
C TYR A 18 -19.92 -1.04 10.00
N TYR A 19 -19.13 0.02 10.04
CA TYR A 19 -17.97 0.16 10.92
C TYR A 19 -18.33 0.50 12.36
N ASP A 20 -19.56 0.96 12.64
CA ASP A 20 -20.02 1.23 14.02
C ASP A 20 -19.98 -0.02 14.90
N LYS A 21 -20.04 -1.22 14.29
CA LYS A 21 -19.93 -2.52 14.96
C LYS A 21 -18.50 -2.88 15.36
N TYR A 22 -17.51 -2.13 14.87
CA TYR A 22 -16.09 -2.38 15.08
C TYR A 22 -15.44 -1.13 15.72
N PRO A 23 -15.80 -0.81 16.98
CA PRO A 23 -15.22 0.35 17.65
C PRO A 23 -13.71 0.13 17.85
N PHE A 24 -12.92 1.15 17.52
CA PHE A 24 -11.49 1.19 17.80
C PHE A 24 -11.20 2.23 18.87
N PRO A 25 -10.29 1.93 19.82
CA PRO A 25 -9.85 2.94 20.77
C PRO A 25 -9.19 4.10 20.00
N PRO A 26 -9.42 5.36 20.42
CA PRO A 26 -8.73 6.48 19.83
C PRO A 26 -7.22 6.31 20.01
N LEU A 27 -6.46 6.93 19.11
CA LEU A 27 -5.00 6.99 19.26
C LEU A 27 -4.64 7.66 20.58
N SER A 28 -3.56 7.20 21.21
CA SER A 28 -3.04 7.84 22.43
C SER A 28 -2.71 9.31 22.16
N ILE A 29 -2.99 10.18 23.14
CA ILE A 29 -2.57 11.58 23.12
C ILE A 29 -1.06 11.74 22.95
N ASP A 30 -0.29 10.72 23.34
CA ASP A 30 1.15 10.69 23.16
C ASP A 30 1.56 10.70 21.69
N VAL A 31 0.72 10.23 20.76
CA VAL A 31 1.05 10.24 19.33
C VAL A 31 1.25 11.69 18.86
N SER A 32 0.27 12.56 19.06
CA SER A 32 0.38 13.97 18.69
C SER A 32 1.56 14.65 19.40
N ARG A 33 1.67 14.45 20.72
CA ARG A 33 2.76 15.04 21.52
C ARG A 33 4.15 14.62 21.03
N LEU A 34 4.34 13.35 20.72
CA LEU A 34 5.62 12.82 20.25
C LEU A 34 5.91 13.25 18.81
N SER A 35 4.90 13.28 17.93
CA SER A 35 5.02 13.82 16.58
C SER A 35 5.47 15.28 16.59
N ASP A 36 4.84 16.13 17.40
CA ASP A 36 5.23 17.54 17.54
C ASP A 36 6.67 17.68 18.04
N ARG A 37 7.07 16.83 19.00
CA ARG A 37 8.43 16.85 19.54
C ARG A 37 9.47 16.43 18.50
N ILE A 38 9.19 15.38 17.72
CA ILE A 38 10.05 14.93 16.62
C ILE A 38 10.17 16.03 15.57
N TYR A 39 9.06 16.68 15.23
CA TYR A 39 9.04 17.79 14.29
C TYR A 39 9.94 18.95 14.74
N ILE A 40 9.79 19.41 16.00
CA ILE A 40 10.62 20.48 16.55
C ILE A 40 12.11 20.10 16.48
N MET A 41 12.46 18.89 16.93
CA MET A 41 13.84 18.40 16.88
C MET A 41 14.40 18.39 15.46
N ALA A 42 13.61 17.92 14.48
CA ALA A 42 14.00 17.92 13.08
C ALA A 42 14.20 19.35 12.55
N THR A 43 13.28 20.27 12.84
CA THR A 43 13.41 21.68 12.41
C THR A 43 14.60 22.39 13.02
N ASP A 44 14.96 22.09 14.27
CA ASP A 44 16.14 22.65 14.92
C ASP A 44 17.42 22.10 14.28
N LEU A 45 17.49 20.80 14.01
CA LEU A 45 18.63 20.18 13.30
C LEU A 45 18.83 20.77 11.91
N LEU A 46 17.75 21.06 11.18
CA LEU A 46 17.81 21.65 9.83
C LEU A 46 18.36 23.10 9.83
N LYS A 47 18.32 23.81 10.96
CA LYS A 47 18.93 25.16 11.06
C LYS A 47 20.46 25.09 11.04
N ASP A 48 21.02 24.09 11.72
CA ASP A 48 22.47 23.92 11.87
C ASP A 48 23.08 23.10 10.74
N SER A 49 22.30 22.17 10.16
CA SER A 49 22.72 21.28 9.07
C SER A 49 21.68 21.30 7.95
N PRO A 50 21.86 22.15 6.93
CA PRO A 50 20.96 22.20 5.78
C PRO A 50 20.89 20.84 5.06
N PRO A 51 19.70 20.42 4.60
CA PRO A 51 19.53 19.13 3.96
C PRO A 51 20.20 19.11 2.59
N THR A 52 20.76 17.96 2.22
CA THR A 52 21.14 17.66 0.83
C THR A 52 19.91 17.64 -0.08
N GLN A 53 20.13 17.57 -1.40
CA GLN A 53 19.02 17.50 -2.37
C GLN A 53 18.10 16.29 -2.12
N GLY A 54 18.67 15.13 -1.75
CA GLY A 54 17.89 13.93 -1.44
C GLY A 54 17.09 14.07 -0.14
N GLU A 55 17.71 14.60 0.91
CA GLU A 55 17.07 14.85 2.21
C GLU A 55 15.98 15.91 2.11
N SER A 56 16.16 16.93 1.26
CA SER A 56 15.16 17.96 1.02
C SER A 56 13.84 17.37 0.51
N LEU A 57 13.90 16.34 -0.35
CA LEU A 57 12.71 15.65 -0.83
C LEU A 57 12.03 14.83 0.29
N LEU A 58 12.79 14.28 1.24
CA LEU A 58 12.23 13.58 2.39
C LEU A 58 11.55 14.54 3.36
N VAL A 59 12.15 15.71 3.59
CA VAL A 59 11.55 16.78 4.39
C VAL A 59 10.25 17.27 3.73
N GLU A 60 10.26 17.55 2.43
CA GLU A 60 9.04 17.94 1.71
C GLU A 60 7.95 16.87 1.82
N GLU A 61 8.31 15.59 1.68
CA GLU A 61 7.36 14.49 1.79
C GLU A 61 6.77 14.36 3.21
N ALA A 62 7.56 14.62 4.26
CA ALA A 62 7.07 14.62 5.63
C ALA A 62 6.02 15.71 5.91
N GLU A 63 6.11 16.84 5.20
CA GLU A 63 5.14 17.95 5.30
C GLU A 63 3.88 17.74 4.44
N ARG A 64 3.83 16.71 3.59
CA ARG A 64 2.67 16.48 2.73
C ARG A 64 1.46 16.02 3.52
N GLN A 65 0.29 16.48 3.08
CA GLN A 65 -0.98 16.03 3.62
C GLN A 65 -1.14 14.52 3.35
N PRO A 66 -1.51 13.72 4.36
CA PRO A 66 -1.74 12.30 4.17
C PRO A 66 -2.80 12.03 3.09
N PRO A 67 -2.60 11.01 2.23
CA PRO A 67 -3.59 10.67 1.21
C PRO A 67 -4.95 10.35 1.81
N HIS A 68 -6.02 10.91 1.24
CA HIS A 68 -7.39 10.66 1.71
C HIS A 68 -7.92 9.27 1.34
N LYS A 69 -7.40 8.67 0.26
CA LYS A 69 -7.85 7.36 -0.24
C LYS A 69 -7.13 6.25 0.53
N VAL A 70 -7.88 5.29 1.06
CA VAL A 70 -7.34 4.17 1.84
C VAL A 70 -6.22 3.43 1.11
N ASP A 71 -6.44 3.01 -0.14
CA ASP A 71 -5.39 2.29 -0.91
C ASP A 71 -4.11 3.11 -1.08
N GLU A 72 -4.25 4.41 -1.35
CA GLU A 72 -3.12 5.32 -1.55
C GLU A 72 -2.35 5.52 -0.24
N ASN A 73 -3.09 5.72 0.86
CA ASN A 73 -2.53 5.79 2.19
C ASN A 73 -1.78 4.50 2.58
N MET A 74 -2.34 3.33 2.26
CA MET A 74 -1.68 2.06 2.54
C MET A 74 -0.38 1.88 1.77
N TRP A 75 -0.36 2.23 0.47
CA TRP A 75 0.87 2.20 -0.32
C TRP A 75 1.91 3.20 0.19
N LYS A 76 1.48 4.41 0.56
CA LYS A 76 2.37 5.44 1.12
C LYS A 76 2.95 5.04 2.47
N ASN A 77 2.15 4.44 3.36
CA ASN A 77 2.65 3.94 4.64
C ASN A 77 3.70 2.85 4.43
N ARG A 78 3.48 1.94 3.48
CA ARG A 78 4.47 0.89 3.17
C ARG A 78 5.76 1.48 2.60
N GLU A 79 5.67 2.46 1.70
CA GLU A 79 6.83 3.21 1.18
C GLU A 79 7.63 3.84 2.32
N GLN A 80 6.97 4.59 3.20
CA GLN A 80 7.60 5.26 4.34
C GLN A 80 8.23 4.27 5.32
N ILE A 81 7.58 3.14 5.60
CA ILE A 81 8.14 2.11 6.48
C ILE A 81 9.40 1.50 5.85
N GLU A 82 9.41 1.22 4.55
CA GLU A 82 10.61 0.71 3.87
C GLU A 82 11.75 1.74 3.84
N GLU A 83 11.46 3.02 3.62
CA GLU A 83 12.45 4.11 3.72
C GLU A 83 13.04 4.21 5.13
N ILE A 84 12.20 4.11 6.17
CA ILE A 84 12.66 4.08 7.56
C ILE A 84 13.54 2.85 7.81
N LEU A 85 13.12 1.68 7.35
CA LEU A 85 13.90 0.45 7.49
C LEU A 85 15.25 0.56 6.80
N PHE A 86 15.30 1.13 5.60
CA PHE A 86 16.53 1.41 4.86
C PHE A 86 17.48 2.30 5.67
N MET A 87 17.00 3.41 6.23
CA MET A 87 17.81 4.27 7.10
C MET A 87 18.28 3.57 8.39
N LEU A 88 17.48 2.62 8.90
CA LEU A 88 17.81 1.84 10.09
C LEU A 88 18.78 0.68 9.82
N GLU A 89 19.17 0.41 8.58
CA GLU A 89 20.22 -0.56 8.30
C GLU A 89 21.58 0.00 8.71
N VAL A 90 22.38 -0.80 9.44
CA VAL A 90 23.69 -0.41 9.96
C VAL A 90 24.61 0.27 8.92
N PRO A 91 24.70 -0.19 7.65
CA PRO A 91 25.53 0.47 6.64
C PRO A 91 25.12 1.93 6.35
N ASN A 92 23.85 2.27 6.58
CA ASN A 92 23.27 3.59 6.31
C ASN A 92 23.31 4.51 7.54
N TRP A 93 23.73 4.00 8.70
CA TRP A 93 23.90 4.84 9.89
C TRP A 93 25.02 5.88 9.72
N PRO A 94 24.99 6.99 10.46
CA PRO A 94 26.15 7.87 10.55
C PRO A 94 27.40 7.12 10.99
N ARG A 95 28.56 7.39 10.37
CA ARG A 95 29.82 6.68 10.63
C ARG A 95 30.22 6.65 12.11
N ALA A 96 29.94 7.72 12.84
CA ALA A 96 30.18 7.79 14.29
C ALA A 96 29.39 6.71 15.05
N LEU A 97 28.12 6.51 14.69
CA LEU A 97 27.25 5.53 15.31
C LEU A 97 27.59 4.09 14.91
N GLN A 98 28.09 3.89 13.69
CA GLN A 98 28.57 2.57 13.24
C GLN A 98 29.74 2.03 14.08
N GLN A 99 30.58 2.93 14.59
CA GLN A 99 31.77 2.57 15.37
C GLN A 99 31.45 2.23 16.82
N GLN A 100 30.25 2.57 17.31
CA GLN A 100 29.77 2.29 18.68
C GLN A 100 30.83 2.53 19.76
N SER A 101 31.54 3.66 19.65
CA SER A 101 32.75 3.91 20.44
C SER A 101 32.45 4.32 21.88
N THR A 102 31.22 4.74 22.17
CA THR A 102 30.76 5.12 23.52
C THR A 102 29.61 4.24 24.01
N ALA A 103 29.37 4.25 25.32
CA ALA A 103 28.22 3.56 25.91
C ALA A 103 26.88 4.13 25.42
N GLU A 104 26.83 5.44 25.16
CA GLU A 104 25.66 6.13 24.59
C GLU A 104 25.37 5.64 23.16
N ASP A 105 26.41 5.45 22.34
CA ASP A 105 26.26 4.91 20.98
C ASP A 105 25.68 3.49 21.00
N ALA A 106 26.12 2.67 21.96
CA ALA A 106 25.62 1.30 22.12
C ALA A 106 24.15 1.27 22.58
N GLU A 107 23.75 2.17 23.48
CA GLU A 107 22.35 2.31 23.88
C GLU A 107 21.47 2.78 22.70
N LEU A 108 21.92 3.79 21.96
CA LEU A 108 21.23 4.29 20.78
C LEU A 108 21.09 3.20 19.70
N ALA A 109 22.16 2.44 19.43
CA ALA A 109 22.12 1.30 18.51
C ALA A 109 21.05 0.26 18.93
N SER A 110 20.94 -0.03 20.23
CA SER A 110 19.89 -0.92 20.77
C SER A 110 18.48 -0.34 20.60
N VAL A 111 18.31 0.97 20.74
CA VAL A 111 17.02 1.65 20.45
C VAL A 111 16.67 1.52 18.96
N LEU A 112 17.62 1.78 18.06
CA LEU A 112 17.40 1.71 16.62
C LEU A 112 17.06 0.29 16.15
N GLU A 113 17.71 -0.73 16.70
CA GLU A 113 17.39 -2.12 16.35
C GLU A 113 15.97 -2.51 16.80
N ARG A 114 15.57 -2.13 18.03
CA ARG A 114 14.18 -2.34 18.49
C ARG A 114 13.17 -1.59 17.63
N LEU A 115 13.53 -0.39 17.16
CA LEU A 115 12.68 0.39 16.26
C LEU A 115 12.53 -0.32 14.89
N ARG A 116 13.64 -0.83 14.34
CA ARG A 116 13.68 -1.61 13.10
C ARG A 116 12.81 -2.85 13.20
N GLU A 117 12.89 -3.60 14.30
CA GLU A 117 12.05 -4.78 14.55
C GLU A 117 10.55 -4.43 14.51
N LYS A 118 10.16 -3.33 15.16
CA LYS A 118 8.77 -2.85 15.16
C LYS A 118 8.29 -2.48 13.75
N PHE A 119 9.11 -1.74 12.99
CA PHE A 119 8.76 -1.38 11.61
C PHE A 119 8.69 -2.60 10.70
N ASN A 120 9.59 -3.56 10.84
CA ASN A 120 9.58 -4.79 10.05
C ASN A 120 8.32 -5.64 10.35
N SER A 121 7.96 -5.77 11.63
CA SER A 121 6.71 -6.43 12.03
C SER A 121 5.47 -5.70 11.46
N THR A 122 5.48 -4.37 11.50
CA THR A 122 4.38 -3.54 10.95
C THR A 122 4.27 -3.70 9.44
N LEU A 123 5.39 -3.68 8.71
CA LEU A 123 5.43 -3.89 7.27
C LEU A 123 4.84 -5.25 6.88
N LYS A 124 5.28 -6.33 7.53
CA LYS A 124 4.75 -7.69 7.31
C LYS A 124 3.25 -7.76 7.57
N THR A 125 2.76 -7.07 8.60
CA THR A 125 1.34 -7.02 8.92
C THR A 125 0.54 -6.32 7.80
N LEU A 126 1.04 -5.20 7.27
CA LEU A 126 0.41 -4.49 6.17
C LEU A 126 0.41 -5.32 4.88
N GLU A 127 1.52 -5.96 4.55
CA GLU A 127 1.66 -6.84 3.39
C GLU A 127 0.70 -8.03 3.46
N TYR A 128 0.65 -8.68 4.62
CA TYR A 128 -0.28 -9.77 4.87
C TYR A 128 -1.73 -9.32 4.71
N PHE A 129 -2.10 -8.19 5.30
CA PHE A 129 -3.45 -7.64 5.20
C PHE A 129 -3.81 -7.34 3.74
N GLN A 130 -2.94 -6.69 2.97
CA GLN A 130 -3.21 -6.40 1.55
C GLN A 130 -3.36 -7.68 0.71
N ALA A 131 -2.48 -8.67 0.93
CA ALA A 131 -2.56 -9.96 0.25
C ALA A 131 -3.85 -10.72 0.59
N ARG A 132 -4.21 -10.79 1.88
CA ARG A 132 -5.46 -11.41 2.35
C ARG A 132 -6.69 -10.70 1.79
N ASN A 133 -6.71 -9.37 1.81
CA ASN A 133 -7.83 -8.60 1.29
C ASN A 133 -8.03 -8.82 -0.21
N SER A 134 -6.94 -8.81 -1.00
CA SER A 134 -6.97 -9.11 -2.44
C SER A 134 -7.51 -10.52 -2.72
N GLU A 135 -7.05 -11.52 -1.96
CA GLU A 135 -7.55 -12.90 -2.10
C GLU A 135 -9.01 -13.04 -1.67
N PHE A 136 -9.41 -12.39 -0.57
CA PHE A 136 -10.78 -12.41 -0.09
C PHE A 136 -11.75 -11.81 -1.11
N VAL A 137 -11.42 -10.63 -1.66
CA VAL A 137 -12.22 -9.99 -2.72
C VAL A 137 -12.31 -10.90 -3.95
N PHE A 138 -11.19 -11.46 -4.39
CA PHE A 138 -11.18 -12.38 -5.53
C PHE A 138 -12.05 -13.61 -5.28
N ASN A 139 -11.88 -14.28 -4.14
CA ASN A 139 -12.65 -15.47 -3.78
C ASN A 139 -14.15 -15.16 -3.67
N THR A 140 -14.50 -13.99 -3.14
CA THR A 140 -15.89 -13.52 -3.07
C THR A 140 -16.47 -13.33 -4.46
N VAL A 141 -15.73 -12.79 -5.42
CA VAL A 141 -16.20 -12.71 -6.82
C VAL A 141 -16.37 -14.11 -7.40
N MET A 142 -15.43 -15.02 -7.12
CA MET A 142 -15.47 -16.39 -7.64
C MET A 142 -16.68 -17.21 -7.15
N THR A 143 -17.30 -16.88 -6.01
CA THR A 143 -18.51 -17.58 -5.55
C THR A 143 -19.72 -17.31 -6.44
N TYR A 144 -19.75 -16.18 -7.15
CA TYR A 144 -20.81 -15.82 -8.09
C TYR A 144 -20.52 -16.30 -9.52
N MET A 145 -19.34 -16.87 -9.77
CA MET A 145 -18.96 -17.37 -11.09
C MET A 145 -19.51 -18.79 -11.31
N PRO A 146 -19.88 -19.15 -12.55
CA PRO A 146 -20.26 -20.52 -12.89
C PRO A 146 -19.13 -21.50 -12.52
N GLN A 147 -19.52 -22.65 -11.97
CA GLN A 147 -18.60 -23.73 -11.58
C GLN A 147 -18.20 -24.59 -12.79
N ASP A 148 -17.77 -23.95 -13.87
CA ASP A 148 -17.26 -24.60 -15.07
C ASP A 148 -15.82 -24.15 -15.36
N PHE A 149 -15.29 -24.56 -16.51
CA PHE A 149 -13.91 -24.28 -16.92
C PHE A 149 -13.57 -22.78 -16.92
N ARG A 150 -14.57 -21.88 -17.06
CA ARG A 150 -14.34 -20.43 -17.06
C ARG A 150 -13.69 -20.00 -15.76
N GLY A 151 -14.14 -20.54 -14.63
CA GLY A 151 -13.58 -20.28 -13.31
C GLY A 151 -12.08 -20.56 -13.22
N SER A 152 -11.64 -21.66 -13.83
CA SER A 152 -10.23 -22.06 -13.88
C SER A 152 -9.39 -21.14 -14.77
N ILE A 153 -9.93 -20.73 -15.94
CA ILE A 153 -9.24 -19.77 -16.81
C ILE A 153 -9.06 -18.43 -16.07
N ILE A 154 -10.05 -17.98 -15.29
CA ILE A 154 -9.96 -16.74 -14.51
C ILE A 154 -8.77 -16.77 -13.57
N ARG A 155 -8.67 -17.86 -12.79
CA ARG A 155 -7.60 -18.07 -11.81
C ARG A 155 -6.23 -18.07 -12.50
N GLN A 156 -6.09 -18.85 -13.57
CA GLN A 156 -4.83 -18.95 -14.31
C GLN A 156 -4.38 -17.59 -14.87
N GLN A 157 -5.32 -16.78 -15.34
CA GLN A 157 -5.01 -15.46 -15.86
C GLN A 157 -4.65 -14.45 -14.79
N ARG A 158 -5.38 -14.43 -13.67
CA ARG A 158 -4.99 -13.64 -12.50
C ARG A 158 -3.57 -13.99 -12.09
N GLU A 159 -3.25 -15.27 -11.92
CA GLU A 159 -1.92 -15.70 -11.54
C GLU A 159 -0.85 -15.27 -12.54
N ARG A 160 -1.12 -15.37 -13.84
CA ARG A 160 -0.19 -14.91 -14.88
C ARG A 160 0.02 -13.40 -14.82
N SER A 161 -1.06 -12.62 -14.64
CA SER A 161 -0.99 -11.16 -14.52
C SER A 161 -0.20 -10.74 -13.29
N GLU A 162 -0.46 -11.35 -12.13
CA GLU A 162 0.27 -11.04 -10.90
C GLU A 162 1.74 -11.46 -10.99
N ARG A 163 2.05 -12.60 -11.62
CA ARG A 163 3.44 -13.02 -11.90
C ARG A 163 4.18 -12.01 -12.80
N ASN A 164 3.53 -11.52 -13.85
CA ASN A 164 4.14 -10.53 -14.74
C ASN A 164 4.41 -9.19 -14.02
N LYS A 165 3.45 -8.73 -13.20
CA LYS A 165 3.60 -7.50 -12.41
C LYS A 165 4.72 -7.63 -11.37
N GLN A 166 4.83 -8.79 -10.73
CA GLN A 166 5.92 -9.06 -9.79
C GLN A 166 7.27 -9.07 -10.51
N ALA A 167 7.37 -9.69 -11.69
CA ALA A 167 8.59 -9.70 -12.47
C ALA A 167 9.04 -8.28 -12.88
N GLU A 168 8.10 -7.36 -13.15
CA GLU A 168 8.42 -5.95 -13.43
C GLU A 168 9.01 -5.25 -12.20
N VAL A 169 8.47 -5.53 -11.00
CA VAL A 169 9.00 -5.02 -9.74
C VAL A 169 10.39 -5.59 -9.46
N ASP A 170 10.59 -6.89 -9.66
CA ASP A 170 11.87 -7.56 -9.44
C ASP A 170 12.95 -7.05 -10.43
N ALA A 171 12.57 -6.80 -11.69
CA ALA A 171 13.43 -6.19 -12.69
C ALA A 171 13.84 -4.77 -12.29
N LEU A 172 12.91 -3.97 -11.77
CA LEU A 172 13.20 -2.62 -11.29
C LEU A 172 14.19 -2.66 -10.12
N ILE A 173 13.96 -3.51 -9.12
CA ILE A 173 14.85 -3.65 -7.96
C ILE A 173 16.24 -4.12 -8.39
N SER A 174 16.33 -5.15 -9.25
CA SER A 174 17.62 -5.66 -9.73
C SER A 174 18.39 -4.66 -10.59
N SER A 175 17.70 -3.73 -11.25
CA SER A 175 18.33 -2.62 -11.98
C SER A 175 18.80 -1.45 -11.08
N GLY A 176 18.60 -1.55 -9.76
CA GLY A 176 18.97 -0.50 -8.80
C GLY A 176 17.92 0.59 -8.62
N GLY A 177 16.65 0.30 -8.94
CA GLY A 177 15.54 1.22 -8.70
C GLY A 177 15.39 1.55 -7.21
N SER A 178 15.02 2.79 -6.91
CA SER A 178 14.80 3.24 -5.54
C SER A 178 13.51 2.66 -4.94
N ILE A 179 13.37 2.74 -3.62
CA ILE A 179 12.13 2.39 -2.92
C ILE A 179 10.96 3.22 -3.49
N ARG A 180 11.18 4.52 -3.74
CA ARG A 180 10.19 5.39 -4.40
C ARG A 180 9.79 4.89 -5.78
N ASP A 181 10.74 4.44 -6.61
CA ASP A 181 10.44 3.89 -7.94
C ASP A 181 9.56 2.64 -7.83
N LYS A 182 9.89 1.74 -6.88
CA LYS A 182 9.09 0.54 -6.59
C LYS A 182 7.65 0.93 -6.22
N TYR A 183 7.46 1.88 -5.33
CA TYR A 183 6.11 2.28 -4.90
C TYR A 183 5.34 3.07 -5.96
N ALA A 184 6.03 3.87 -6.78
CA ALA A 184 5.45 4.50 -7.96
C ALA A 184 4.95 3.47 -8.97
N LEU A 185 5.72 2.39 -9.20
CA LEU A 185 5.32 1.29 -10.07
C LEU A 185 4.11 0.53 -9.51
N LEU A 186 4.13 0.17 -8.23
CA LEU A 186 3.02 -0.52 -7.57
C LEU A 186 1.73 0.32 -7.61
N TRP A 187 1.85 1.63 -7.40
CA TRP A 187 0.73 2.55 -7.53
C TRP A 187 0.21 2.64 -8.96
N LYS A 188 1.10 2.72 -9.96
CA LYS A 188 0.72 2.69 -11.37
C LYS A 188 -0.04 1.41 -11.72
N GLN A 189 0.46 0.25 -11.29
CA GLN A 189 -0.21 -1.03 -11.47
C GLN A 189 -1.60 -1.06 -10.79
N GLN A 190 -1.75 -0.45 -9.62
CA GLN A 190 -3.05 -0.33 -8.93
C GLN A 190 -4.02 0.60 -9.66
N MET A 191 -3.54 1.73 -10.18
CA MET A 191 -4.34 2.69 -10.94
C MET A 191 -4.79 2.12 -12.28
N GLU A 192 -3.96 1.30 -12.93
CA GLU A 192 -4.33 0.57 -14.14
C GLU A 192 -5.46 -0.43 -13.85
N ARG A 193 -5.39 -1.20 -12.75
CA ARG A 193 -6.49 -2.07 -12.31
C ARG A 193 -7.78 -1.28 -12.11
N ARG A 194 -7.72 -0.10 -11.48
CA ARG A 194 -8.89 0.76 -11.25
C ARG A 194 -9.47 1.33 -12.54
N ARG A 195 -8.61 1.77 -13.46
CA ARG A 195 -9.04 2.26 -14.79
C ARG A 195 -9.78 1.16 -15.53
N GLN A 196 -9.20 -0.05 -15.57
CA GLN A 196 -9.83 -1.22 -16.18
C GLN A 196 -11.19 -1.51 -15.52
N LEU A 197 -11.29 -1.50 -14.19
CA LEU A 197 -12.57 -1.68 -13.48
C LEU A 197 -13.61 -0.60 -13.83
N ALA A 198 -13.21 0.66 -13.99
CA ALA A 198 -14.11 1.74 -14.39
C ALA A 198 -14.62 1.54 -15.82
N GLU A 199 -13.75 1.12 -16.73
CA GLU A 199 -14.11 0.75 -18.11
C GLU A 199 -15.12 -0.41 -18.10
N LEU A 200 -14.97 -1.41 -17.21
CA LEU A 200 -15.94 -2.49 -17.01
C LEU A 200 -17.32 -2.00 -16.54
N GLY A 201 -17.36 -1.05 -15.61
CA GLY A 201 -18.61 -0.48 -15.11
C GLY A 201 -19.37 0.34 -16.16
N SER A 202 -18.67 0.86 -17.17
CA SER A 202 -19.24 1.62 -18.28
C SER A 202 -19.66 0.75 -19.48
N ALA A 203 -19.22 -0.49 -19.54
CA ALA A 203 -19.50 -1.39 -20.67
C ALA A 203 -20.86 -2.10 -20.50
N THR A 204 -21.75 -1.93 -21.47
CA THR A 204 -23.04 -2.65 -21.55
C THR A 204 -22.78 -4.16 -21.66
N GLY A 205 -23.24 -4.93 -20.66
CA GLY A 205 -23.04 -6.39 -20.60
C GLY A 205 -22.04 -6.84 -19.54
N VAL A 206 -22.22 -6.38 -18.30
CA VAL A 206 -21.38 -6.60 -17.11
C VAL A 206 -20.82 -8.03 -17.00
N TYR A 207 -21.60 -9.06 -17.33
CA TYR A 207 -21.16 -10.46 -17.28
C TYR A 207 -20.21 -10.87 -18.42
N LYS A 208 -20.48 -10.44 -19.66
CA LYS A 208 -19.63 -10.70 -20.84
C LYS A 208 -18.29 -9.98 -20.69
N THR A 209 -18.32 -8.81 -20.10
CA THR A 209 -17.15 -7.97 -19.82
C THR A 209 -16.39 -8.46 -18.57
N LEU A 210 -17.05 -8.88 -17.49
CA LEU A 210 -16.37 -9.59 -16.39
C LEU A 210 -15.60 -10.81 -16.89
N MET A 211 -16.21 -11.64 -17.75
CA MET A 211 -15.57 -12.81 -18.37
C MET A 211 -14.45 -12.44 -19.36
N LYS A 212 -14.54 -11.34 -20.11
CA LYS A 212 -13.47 -10.92 -21.03
C LYS A 212 -12.23 -10.40 -20.28
N TYR A 213 -12.36 -9.91 -19.05
CA TYR A 213 -11.31 -9.11 -18.40
C TYR A 213 -10.80 -9.64 -17.05
N LEU A 214 -11.57 -10.40 -16.29
CA LEU A 214 -11.00 -11.31 -15.28
C LEU A 214 -10.18 -12.43 -15.95
N VAL A 215 -10.41 -12.66 -17.25
CA VAL A 215 -10.12 -13.92 -17.96
C VAL A 215 -9.68 -13.75 -19.40
N GLY A 216 -9.43 -12.53 -19.90
CA GLY A 216 -8.73 -12.28 -21.17
C GLY A 216 -9.25 -13.10 -22.37
N VAL A 217 -10.55 -13.38 -22.44
CA VAL A 217 -11.13 -14.28 -23.43
C VAL A 217 -11.43 -13.52 -24.73
N PRO A 218 -10.93 -13.99 -25.90
CA PRO A 218 -11.28 -13.41 -27.19
C PRO A 218 -12.77 -13.50 -27.49
N GLU A 219 -13.31 -12.51 -28.20
CA GLU A 219 -14.75 -12.34 -28.45
C GLU A 219 -15.42 -13.54 -29.13
N VAL A 220 -14.64 -14.31 -29.92
CA VAL A 220 -15.06 -15.58 -30.56
C VAL A 220 -15.42 -16.69 -29.58
N CYS A 221 -15.03 -16.60 -28.30
CA CYS A 221 -15.32 -17.63 -27.29
C CYS A 221 -16.49 -17.24 -26.35
N ILE A 222 -17.14 -16.08 -26.59
CA ILE A 222 -18.22 -15.56 -25.74
C ILE A 222 -19.54 -15.38 -26.51
N ASN A 223 -19.66 -16.04 -27.67
CA ASN A 223 -20.89 -16.11 -28.46
C ASN A 223 -21.48 -17.52 -28.39
#